data_AF-A0A383AE30-F1
#
_entry.id   AF-A0A383AE30-F1
#
_cell.length_a   1.000
_cell.length_b   1.000
_cell.length_c   1.000
_cell.angle_alpha   90.00
_cell.angle_beta   90.00
_cell.angle_gamma   90.00
#
_symmetry.space_group_name_H-M   'P 1'
#
loop_
_entity.id
_entity.type
_entity.pdbx_description
1 polymer ?
#
loop_
_entity_poly.entity_id
_entity_poly.type
_entity_poly.pdbx_seq_one_letter_code
_entity_poly.pdbx_strand_id
1 'polypeptide(L)' 'VAATELGVQICDQPGRVHLILPKPLLAKRVSYTAFGGKDWKTLYITTGNRVYKRRTKLTGAQPWKAPTKPPRPRL' A
#
# COMPACT_ATOMS: atom_id res chain seq x y z
N VAL A 1 -0.53 4.42 1.49
CA VAL A 1 0.35 3.87 0.43
C VAL A 1 -0.03 4.52 -0.89
N ALA A 2 0.92 4.67 -1.82
CA ALA A 2 0.67 5.28 -3.12
C ALA A 2 1.28 4.45 -4.26
N ALA A 3 0.59 4.39 -5.40
CA ALA A 3 1.00 3.67 -6.60
C ALA A 3 1.87 4.57 -7.49
N THR A 4 3.09 4.14 -7.81
CA THR A 4 4.04 4.91 -8.63
C THR A 4 4.73 4.04 -9.68
N GLU A 5 5.53 4.66 -10.53
CA GLU A 5 6.39 3.95 -11.49
C GLU A 5 7.41 3.04 -10.79
N LEU A 6 7.98 3.50 -9.67
CA LEU A 6 9.00 2.76 -8.92
C LEU A 6 8.41 1.58 -8.14
N GLY A 7 7.10 1.58 -7.87
CA GLY A 7 6.44 0.55 -7.08
C GLY A 7 5.37 1.14 -6.17
N VAL A 8 5.27 0.61 -4.95
CA VAL A 8 4.35 1.12 -3.93
C VAL A 8 5.13 1.93 -2.90
N GLN A 9 4.83 3.21 -2.80
CA GLN A 9 5.39 4.06 -1.74
C GLN A 9 4.60 3.88 -0.45
N ILE A 10 5.32 3.63 0.63
CA ILE A 10 4.78 3.57 1.99
C ILE A 10 5.15 4.87 2.68
N CYS A 11 4.12 5.66 2.97
CA CYS A 11 4.26 6.96 3.63
C CYS A 11 3.77 6.90 5.07
N ASP A 12 4.28 7.79 5.90
CA ASP A 12 3.68 8.08 7.20
C ASP A 12 2.50 9.06 7.06
N GLN A 13 1.93 9.46 8.20
CA GLN A 13 0.79 10.38 8.27
C GLN A 13 1.06 11.76 7.63
N PRO A 14 2.20 12.44 7.88
CA PRO A 14 2.50 13.71 7.21
C PRO A 14 2.88 13.55 5.72
N GLY A 15 3.08 12.32 5.23
CA GLY A 15 3.29 12.03 3.81
C GLY A 15 4.75 11.78 3.42
N ARG A 16 5.66 11.66 4.40
CA ARG A 16 7.06 11.29 4.15
C ARG A 16 7.14 9.84 3.69
N VAL A 17 7.87 9.58 2.61
CA VAL A 17 8.12 8.21 2.12
C VAL A 17 9.16 7.54 3.02
N HIS A 18 8.76 6.47 3.70
CA HIS A 18 9.64 5.64 4.53
C HIS A 18 10.26 4.49 3.75
N LEU A 19 9.52 3.97 2.76
CA LEU A 19 9.93 2.81 1.98
C LEU A 19 9.29 2.87 0.59
N ILE A 20 10.02 2.41 -0.42
CA ILE A 20 9.46 2.03 -1.71
C ILE A 20 9.52 0.52 -1.81
N LEU A 21 8.36 -0.13 -1.88
CA LEU A 21 8.27 -1.55 -2.20
C LEU A 21 8.34 -1.69 -3.73
N PRO A 22 9.42 -2.25 -4.30
CA PRO A 22 9.57 -2.33 -5.75
C PRO A 22 8.50 -3.21 -6.37
N LYS A 23 8.09 -2.87 -7.59
CA LYS A 23 7.24 -3.73 -8.42
C LYS A 23 8.00 -5.00 -8.83
N PRO A 24 7.31 -6.12 -9.10
CA PRO A 24 7.94 -7.33 -9.63
C PRO A 24 8.76 -7.04 -10.90
N LEU A 25 9.82 -7.82 -11.10
CA LEU A 25 10.70 -7.68 -12.27
C LEU A 25 9.88 -7.80 -13.56
N LEU A 26 10.10 -6.89 -14.51
CA LEU A 26 9.36 -6.75 -15.78
C LEU A 26 7.89 -6.32 -15.67
N ALA A 27 7.35 -6.07 -14.46
CA ALA A 27 6.00 -5.54 -14.34
C ALA A 27 5.92 -4.09 -14.86
N LYS A 28 4.78 -3.71 -15.44
CA LYS A 28 4.49 -2.29 -15.77
C LYS A 28 4.31 -1.46 -14.49
N ARG A 29 4.17 -0.15 -14.64
CA ARG A 29 3.78 0.77 -13.56
C ARG A 29 2.70 0.18 -12.66
N VAL A 30 2.81 0.41 -11.35
CA VAL A 30 1.71 0.11 -10.43
C VAL A 30 0.56 1.10 -10.68
N SER A 31 -0.58 0.57 -11.08
CA SER A 31 -1.78 1.35 -11.43
C SER A 31 -2.69 1.53 -10.23
N TYR A 32 -2.90 0.45 -9.46
CA TYR A 32 -3.75 0.45 -8.28
C TYR A 32 -3.14 -0.37 -7.15
N THR A 33 -3.51 -0.03 -5.92
CA THR A 33 -3.11 -0.75 -4.71
C THR A 33 -4.28 -0.85 -3.75
N ALA A 34 -4.46 -1.99 -3.12
CA ALA A 34 -5.46 -2.18 -2.07
C ALA A 34 -4.96 -3.16 -1.00
N PHE A 35 -5.38 -2.95 0.25
CA PHE A 35 -5.24 -3.99 1.27
C PHE A 35 -6.47 -4.90 1.25
N GLY A 36 -6.25 -6.18 1.55
CA GLY A 36 -7.31 -7.18 1.62
C GLY A 36 -6.85 -8.46 2.31
N GLY A 37 -7.57 -9.55 2.03
CA GLY A 37 -7.47 -10.79 2.78
C GLY A 37 -8.29 -10.75 4.08
N LYS A 38 -8.51 -11.91 4.69
CA LYS A 38 -9.35 -12.05 5.91
C LYS A 38 -8.88 -11.15 7.06
N ASP A 39 -7.58 -10.91 7.17
CA ASP A 39 -6.94 -10.10 8.21
C ASP A 39 -6.56 -8.69 7.76
N TRP A 40 -6.86 -8.31 6.50
CA TRP A 40 -6.46 -7.03 5.91
C TRP A 40 -4.95 -6.76 5.90
N LYS A 41 -4.13 -7.82 5.97
CA LYS A 41 -2.66 -7.71 5.96
C LYS A 41 -2.05 -7.99 4.61
N THR A 42 -2.83 -8.33 3.60
CA THR A 42 -2.33 -8.60 2.25
C THR A 42 -2.43 -7.35 1.39
N LEU A 43 -1.30 -6.88 0.89
CA LEU A 43 -1.24 -5.81 -0.10
C LEU A 43 -1.39 -6.42 -1.49
N TYR A 44 -2.40 -5.98 -2.23
CA TYR A 44 -2.62 -6.27 -3.62
C TYR A 44 -2.19 -5.07 -4.46
N ILE A 45 -1.57 -5.36 -5.59
CA ILE A 45 -1.21 -4.37 -6.60
C ILE A 45 -1.68 -4.84 -7.96
N THR A 46 -2.04 -3.90 -8.83
CA THR A 46 -2.26 -4.19 -10.25
C THR A 46 -1.23 -3.45 -11.08
N THR A 47 -0.71 -4.13 -12.10
CA THR A 47 0.27 -3.59 -13.04
C THR A 47 -0.18 -3.95 -14.45
N GLY A 48 -0.75 -3.00 -15.19
CA GLY A 48 -1.32 -3.26 -16.52
C GLY A 48 -2.37 -4.38 -16.48
N ASN A 49 -1.99 -5.57 -16.95
CA ASN A 49 -2.86 -6.75 -17.08
C ASN A 49 -2.65 -7.82 -15.99
N ARG A 50 -1.86 -7.54 -14.95
CA ARG A 50 -1.57 -8.53 -13.88
C ARG A 50 -1.90 -8.00 -12.50
N VAL A 51 -2.25 -8.92 -11.61
CA VAL A 51 -2.45 -8.67 -10.18
C VAL A 51 -1.39 -9.43 -9.40
N TYR A 52 -0.72 -8.75 -8.48
CA TYR A 52 0.25 -9.36 -7.57
C TYR A 52 -0.19 -9.11 -6.13
N LYS A 53 0.25 -9.99 -5.22
CA LYS A 53 -0.07 -9.86 -3.79
C LYS A 53 1.15 -10.19 -2.93
N ARG A 54 1.28 -9.49 -1.80
CA ARG A 54 2.28 -9.77 -0.77
C ARG A 54 1.67 -9.59 0.62
N ARG A 55 1.91 -10.54 1.52
CA ARG A 55 1.55 -10.36 2.93
C ARG A 55 2.48 -9.34 3.59
N THR A 56 1.92 -8.43 4.36
CA THR A 56 2.64 -7.34 5.02
C THR A 56 2.48 -7.40 6.53
N LYS A 57 3.31 -6.64 7.25
CA LYS A 57 3.11 -6.39 8.69
C LYS A 57 2.09 -5.27 8.96
N LEU A 58 1.72 -4.52 7.92
CA LEU A 58 0.72 -3.45 8.00
C LEU A 58 -0.69 -4.06 8.01
N THR A 59 -1.64 -3.34 8.60
CA THR A 59 -3.07 -3.66 8.51
C THR A 59 -3.77 -2.53 7.76
N GLY A 60 -4.42 -2.85 6.66
CA GLY A 60 -5.16 -1.87 5.88
C GLY A 60 -6.40 -1.37 6.62
N ALA A 61 -6.63 -0.06 6.56
CA ALA A 61 -7.88 0.54 7.02
C ALA A 61 -9.02 0.16 6.05
N GLN A 62 -10.15 -0.28 6.61
CA GLN A 62 -11.33 -0.59 5.79
C GLN A 62 -12.07 0.72 5.44
N PRO A 63 -12.32 1.00 4.15
CA PRO A 63 -12.92 2.28 3.72
C PRO A 63 -14.30 2.58 4.30
N TRP A 64 -15.06 1.54 4.66
CA TRP A 64 -16.42 1.66 5.21
C TRP A 64 -16.48 1.69 6.74
N LYS A 65 -15.35 1.46 7.43
CA LYS A 65 -15.33 1.55 8.90
C LYS A 65 -15.17 3.00 9.33
N ALA A 66 -15.50 3.27 10.60
CA ALA A 66 -15.22 4.55 11.22
C ALA A 66 -13.74 4.95 11.02
N PRO A 67 -13.46 6.22 10.64
CA PRO A 67 -12.10 6.69 10.46
C PRO A 67 -11.24 6.44 11.70
N THR A 68 -10.01 5.95 11.48
CA THR A 68 -9.04 5.81 12.57
C THR A 68 -8.29 7.13 12.71
N LYS A 69 -8.35 7.74 13.90
CA LYS A 69 -7.54 8.92 14.21
C LYS A 69 -6.11 8.47 14.56
N PRO A 70 -5.09 8.78 13.75
CA PRO A 70 -3.74 8.39 14.07
C PRO A 70 -3.23 9.21 15.27
N PRO A 71 -2.28 8.69 16.05
CA PRO A 71 -1.62 9.47 17.08
C PRO A 71 -0.95 10.70 16.47
N ARG A 72 -0.81 11.78 17.25
CA ARG A 72 -0.13 12.99 16.79
C ARG A 72 1.28 12.64 16.28
N PRO A 73 1.67 13.08 15.06
CA PRO A 73 3.03 12.86 14.57
C PRO A 73 4.04 13.38 15.60
N ARG A 74 5.06 12.56 15.87
CA ARG A 74 6.25 13.00 16.62
C ARG A 74 7.24 13.47 15.56
N LEU A 75 7.64 14.74 15.63
CA LEU A 75 8.66 15.34 14.76
C LEU A 75 10.03 14.80 15.14
#